data_AF-C1DUN4-F1
#
_entry.id   AF-C1DUN4-F1
#
_cell.length_a   1.000
_cell.length_b   1.000
_cell.length_c   1.000
_cell.angle_alpha   90.00
_cell.angle_beta   90.00
_cell.angle_gamma   90.00
#
_symmetry.space_group_name_H-M   'P 1'
#
loop_
_entity.id
_entity.type
_entity.pdbx_description
1 polymer ?
#
loop_
_entity_poly.entity_id
_entity_poly.type
_entity_poly.pdbx_seq_one_letter_code
_entity_poly.pdbx_strand_id
1 'polypeptide(L)'
;MIVKVDSSTTALKNIDSGTYKIEGTGYLECRITFISNGSYKVVIKTLDENQTTITGKGISRINLYTDIFTIHVLETTDKLNIIVNNIKDYFFDILSLN
;
A
#
# COMPACT_ATOMS: atom_id res chain seq x y z
N MET A 1 3.18 -12.41 -4.08
CA MET A 1 2.01 -12.74 -3.24
C MET A 1 0.86 -11.79 -3.61
N ILE A 2 -0.38 -12.29 -3.70
CA ILE A 2 -1.56 -11.42 -3.87
C ILE A 2 -2.13 -11.14 -2.48
N VAL A 3 -2.40 -9.88 -2.19
CA VAL A 3 -3.00 -9.41 -0.94
C VAL A 3 -4.30 -8.70 -1.29
N LYS A 4 -5.41 -9.33 -0.92
CA LYS A 4 -6.73 -8.72 -1.06
C LYS A 4 -6.97 -7.78 0.12
N VAL A 5 -7.40 -6.56 -0.17
CA VAL A 5 -7.76 -5.57 0.84
C VAL A 5 -9.27 -5.41 0.82
N ASP A 6 -9.95 -6.33 1.49
CA ASP A 6 -11.43 -6.41 1.61
C ASP A 6 -11.98 -5.56 2.76
N SER A 7 -11.11 -5.21 3.71
CA SER A 7 -11.37 -4.44 4.92
C SER A 7 -10.75 -3.05 4.81
N SER A 8 -11.12 -2.13 5.70
CA SER A 8 -10.54 -0.78 5.72
C SER A 8 -9.02 -0.76 5.92
N THR A 9 -8.44 -1.85 6.46
CA THR A 9 -7.02 -1.96 6.78
C THR A 9 -6.49 -3.38 6.63
N THR A 10 -5.41 -3.56 5.89
CA THR A 10 -4.64 -4.81 5.80
C THR A 10 -3.17 -4.57 6.13
N ALA A 11 -2.56 -5.46 6.90
CA ALA A 11 -1.16 -5.34 7.31
C ALA A 11 -0.33 -6.55 6.86
N LEU A 12 0.77 -6.30 6.15
CA LEU A 12 1.81 -7.26 5.85
C LEU A 12 2.96 -7.03 6.84
N LYS A 13 3.37 -8.08 7.55
CA LYS A 13 4.35 -7.96 8.64
C LYS A 13 5.64 -8.71 8.34
N ASN A 14 6.74 -8.21 8.91
CA ASN A 14 8.05 -8.85 8.90
C ASN A 14 8.57 -9.19 7.49
N ILE A 15 8.43 -8.26 6.55
CA ILE A 15 8.90 -8.38 5.18
C ILE A 15 10.41 -8.09 5.10
N ASP A 16 11.14 -9.00 4.45
CA ASP A 16 12.56 -8.81 4.10
C ASP A 16 12.72 -8.37 2.64
N SER A 17 12.03 -9.04 1.72
CA SER A 17 12.00 -8.70 0.31
C SER A 17 10.80 -9.37 -0.35
N GLY A 18 10.44 -8.90 -1.55
CA GLY A 18 9.45 -9.59 -2.36
C GLY A 18 8.51 -8.65 -3.10
N THR A 19 7.59 -9.27 -3.83
CA THR A 19 6.59 -8.58 -4.65
C THR A 19 5.19 -8.90 -4.13
N TYR A 20 4.44 -7.85 -3.81
CA TYR A 20 3.11 -7.90 -3.23
C TYR A 20 2.14 -7.17 -4.15
N LYS A 21 1.26 -7.93 -4.80
CA LYS A 21 0.16 -7.37 -5.58
C LYS A 21 -0.99 -7.06 -4.64
N ILE A 22 -1.34 -5.79 -4.53
CA ILE A 22 -2.47 -5.30 -3.74
C ILE A 22 -3.67 -5.17 -4.67
N GLU A 23 -4.78 -5.79 -4.28
CA GLU A 23 -6.05 -5.71 -4.98
C GLU A 23 -7.13 -5.29 -3.97
N GLY A 24 -7.57 -4.05 -4.05
CA GLY A 24 -8.73 -3.55 -3.33
C GLY A 24 -10.05 -3.98 -3.98
N THR A 25 -11.15 -3.62 -3.34
CA THR A 25 -12.51 -4.03 -3.72
C THR A 25 -13.37 -2.90 -4.30
N GLY A 26 -12.76 -1.86 -4.88
CA GLY A 26 -13.45 -0.73 -5.51
C GLY A 26 -13.27 0.61 -4.78
N TYR A 27 -12.13 0.80 -4.12
CA TYR A 27 -11.80 2.04 -3.42
C TYR A 27 -11.01 2.98 -4.35
N LEU A 28 -11.27 4.29 -4.26
CA LEU A 28 -10.60 5.29 -5.10
C LEU A 28 -9.25 5.75 -4.53
N GLU A 29 -9.04 5.62 -3.21
CA GLU A 29 -7.80 6.01 -2.55
C GLU A 29 -7.32 4.95 -1.55
N CYS A 30 -6.02 4.68 -1.57
CA CYS A 30 -5.32 3.85 -0.61
C CYS A 30 -4.19 4.63 0.06
N ARG A 31 -4.10 4.55 1.39
CA ARG A 31 -2.94 5.00 2.15
C ARG A 31 -2.06 3.81 2.50
N ILE A 32 -0.79 3.92 2.19
CA ILE A 32 0.22 2.92 2.54
C ILE A 32 1.15 3.51 3.58
N THR A 33 1.32 2.80 4.68
CA THR A 33 2.29 3.12 5.73
C THR A 33 3.38 2.05 5.75
N PHE A 34 4.62 2.46 5.57
CA PHE A 34 5.82 1.64 5.72
C PHE A 34 6.41 1.89 7.10
N ILE A 35 6.76 0.83 7.82
CA ILE A 35 7.31 0.89 9.19
C ILE A 35 8.48 -0.10 9.30
N SER A 36 9.68 0.40 9.57
CA SER A 36 10.87 -0.42 9.85
C SER A 36 11.77 0.29 10.85
N ASN A 37 12.47 -0.45 11.70
CA ASN A 37 13.55 0.13 12.53
C ASN A 37 14.81 0.42 11.70
N GLY A 38 14.91 -0.18 10.51
CA GLY A 38 15.97 0.00 9.54
C GLY A 38 15.61 0.96 8.40
N SER A 39 16.51 1.06 7.44
CA SER A 39 16.24 1.68 6.14
C SER A 39 15.64 0.67 5.18
N TYR A 40 14.78 1.13 4.28
CA TYR A 40 14.15 0.32 3.24
C TYR A 40 14.06 1.09 1.92
N LYS A 41 13.99 0.33 0.85
CA LYS A 41 13.73 0.80 -0.51
C LYS A 41 12.62 -0.02 -1.13
N VAL A 42 11.53 0.64 -1.47
CA VAL A 42 10.36 0.01 -2.08
C VAL A 42 10.00 0.72 -3.38
N VAL A 43 9.48 -0.04 -4.32
CA VAL A 43 8.96 0.46 -5.59
C VAL A 43 7.48 0.10 -5.67
N ILE A 44 6.65 1.10 -5.90
CA ILE A 44 5.22 0.93 -6.11
C ILE A 44 4.94 1.12 -7.60
N LYS A 45 4.25 0.17 -8.23
CA LYS A 45 3.77 0.26 -9.61
C LYS A 45 2.24 0.21 -9.65
N THR A 46 1.60 1.22 -10.24
CA THR A 46 0.14 1.24 -10.45
C THR A 46 -0.22 0.67 -11.83
N LEU A 47 -1.52 0.48 -12.10
CA LEU A 47 -2.02 -0.02 -13.39
C LEU A 47 -1.66 0.89 -14.57
N ASP A 48 -1.64 2.21 -14.36
CA ASP A 48 -1.27 3.22 -15.38
C ASP A 48 0.25 3.26 -15.66
N GLU A 49 0.97 2.22 -15.26
CA GLU A 49 2.43 2.10 -15.33
C GLU A 49 3.24 3.16 -14.59
N ASN A 50 2.58 4.01 -13.79
CA ASN A 50 3.26 4.94 -12.91
C ASN A 50 4.05 4.18 -11.85
N GLN A 51 5.33 4.54 -11.74
CA GLN A 51 6.26 3.93 -10.80
C GLN A 51 6.75 4.96 -9.80
N THR A 52 6.56 4.68 -8.50
CA THR A 52 7.06 5.51 -7.41
C THR A 52 8.08 4.74 -6.61
N THR A 53 9.28 5.29 -6.46
CA THR A 53 10.33 4.72 -5.59
C THR A 53 10.33 5.45 -4.25
N ILE A 54 10.26 4.70 -3.16
CA ILE A 54 10.31 5.24 -1.80
C ILE A 54 11.54 4.67 -1.12
N THR A 55 12.45 5.56 -0.75
CA THR A 55 13.57 5.24 0.14
C THR A 55 13.27 5.88 1.48
N GLY A 56 13.15 5.07 2.54
CA GLY A 56 12.73 5.52 3.86
C GLY A 56 13.52 4.88 4.99
N LYS A 57 13.38 5.43 6.18
CA LYS A 57 13.87 4.89 7.46
C LYS A 57 12.84 5.22 8.53
N GLY A 58 12.52 4.28 9.41
CA GLY A 58 11.46 4.50 10.40
C GLY A 58 10.08 4.35 9.76
N ILE A 59 9.34 5.46 9.67
CA ILE A 59 7.96 5.47 9.16
C ILE A 59 7.87 6.36 7.92
N SER A 60 7.26 5.84 6.84
CA SER A 60 6.84 6.66 5.69
C SER A 60 5.38 6.39 5.38
N ARG A 61 4.70 7.41 4.86
CA ARG A 61 3.30 7.32 4.44
C ARG A 61 3.17 7.86 3.03
N ILE A 62 2.40 7.17 2.21
CA ILE A 62 2.04 7.59 0.86
C ILE A 62 0.54 7.37 0.65
N ASN A 63 -0.10 8.28 -0.07
CA ASN A 63 -1.45 8.10 -0.56
C ASN A 63 -1.38 7.82 -2.07
N LEU A 64 -2.18 6.86 -2.54
CA LEU A 64 -2.34 6.51 -3.94
C LEU A 64 -3.81 6.63 -4.31
N TYR A 65 -4.11 7.24 -5.45
CA TYR A 65 -5.46 7.32 -6.01
C TYR A 65 -5.79 6.07 -6.85
N THR A 66 -5.55 4.90 -6.27
CA THR A 66 -5.88 3.60 -6.84
C THR A 66 -5.84 2.55 -5.73
N ASP A 67 -6.67 1.52 -5.87
CA ASP A 67 -6.69 0.36 -4.99
C ASP A 67 -6.07 -0.89 -5.63
N ILE A 68 -5.53 -0.78 -6.85
CA ILE A 68 -4.81 -1.86 -7.53
C ILE A 68 -3.39 -1.40 -7.85
N PHE A 69 -2.42 -1.99 -7.16
CA PHE A 69 -1.01 -1.67 -7.35
C PHE A 69 -0.11 -2.80 -6.88
N THR A 70 1.17 -2.75 -7.25
CA THR A 70 2.18 -3.72 -6.83
C THR A 70 3.25 -3.02 -6.01
N ILE A 71 3.60 -3.59 -4.86
CA ILE A 71 4.75 -3.17 -4.04
C ILE A 71 5.88 -4.17 -4.24
N HIS A 72 7.03 -3.69 -4.70
CA HIS A 72 8.29 -4.42 -4.75
C HIS A 72 9.20 -3.91 -3.65
N VAL A 73 9.50 -4.75 -2.66
CA VAL A 73 10.49 -4.45 -1.63
C VAL A 73 11.85 -4.90 -2.16
N LEU A 74 12.70 -3.92 -2.49
CA LEU A 74 14.00 -4.15 -3.10
C LEU A 74 15.06 -4.44 -2.04
N GLU A 75 15.11 -3.60 -1.01
CA GLU A 75 16.13 -3.65 0.03
C GLU A 75 15.49 -3.29 1.37
N THR A 76 15.92 -3.95 2.43
CA THR A 76 15.63 -3.57 3.80
C THR A 76 16.78 -4.00 4.71
N THR A 77 17.13 -3.16 5.68
CA THR A 77 18.18 -3.48 6.67
C THR A 77 17.61 -4.08 7.95
N ASP A 78 16.28 -4.09 8.10
CA ASP A 78 15.54 -4.72 9.20
C ASP A 78 14.12 -5.08 8.71
N LYS A 79 13.34 -5.82 9.51
CA LYS A 79 11.96 -6.20 9.19
C LYS A 79 11.10 -4.99 8.83
N LEU A 80 10.46 -5.04 7.65
CA LEU A 80 9.51 -4.04 7.17
C LEU A 80 8.08 -4.49 7.41
N ASN A 81 7.27 -3.63 8.00
CA ASN A 81 5.82 -3.77 8.06
C ASN A 81 5.17 -2.79 7.08
N ILE A 82 4.18 -3.26 6.33
CA ILE A 82 3.42 -2.48 5.36
C ILE A 82 1.96 -2.52 5.78
N ILE A 83 1.37 -1.36 6.03
CA ILE A 83 -0.05 -1.23 6.34
C ILE A 83 -0.71 -0.55 5.15
N VAL A 84 -1.69 -1.21 4.55
CA VAL A 84 -2.52 -0.66 3.48
C VAL A 84 -3.89 -0.35 4.06
N ASN A 85 -4.28 0.91 4.01
CA ASN A 85 -5.58 1.39 4.41
C ASN A 85 -6.37 1.80 3.17
N ASN A 86 -7.52 1.18 2.94
CA ASN A 86 -8.46 1.66 1.95
C ASN A 86 -9.20 2.85 2.55
N ILE A 87 -9.08 4.01 1.93
CA ILE A 87 -9.82 5.19 2.33
C ILE A 87 -11.16 5.10 1.59
N LYS A 88 -12.24 4.82 2.34
CA LYS A 88 -13.60 4.86 1.81
C LYS A 88 -13.81 6.20 1.12
N ASP A 89 -14.14 6.14 -0.16
CA ASP A 89 -14.57 7.33 -0.86
C ASP A 89 -15.97 7.68 -0.36
N TYR A 90 -16.10 8.87 0.24
CA TYR A 90 -17.39 9.42 0.69
C TYR A 90 -18.41 9.48 -0.45
N PHE A 91 -17.97 9.39 -1.72
CA PHE A 91 -18.85 9.35 -2.88
C PHE A 91 -19.89 8.22 -2.85
N PHE A 92 -19.53 7.01 -2.39
CA PHE A 92 -20.49 5.89 -2.33
C PHE A 92 -21.50 6.04 -1.19
N ASP A 93 -21.09 6.64 -0.07
CA ASP A 93 -21.99 6.94 1.04
C ASP A 93 -22.98 8.06 0.64
N ILE A 94 -22.56 9.03 -0.18
CA ILE A 94 -23.44 10.09 -0.71
C ILE A 94 -24.42 9.55 -1.76
N LEU A 95 -24.00 8.63 -2.64
CA LEU A 95 -24.85 8.03 -3.67
C LEU A 95 -25.84 6.99 -3.12
N SER A 96 -25.58 6.39 -1.97
CA SER A 96 -26.48 5.43 -1.30
C SER A 96 -27.51 6.09 -0.37
N LEU A 97 -27.42 7.41 -0.18
CA LEU A 97 -28.39 8.22 0.57
C LEU A 97 -29.53 8.79 -0.30
N ASN A 98 -29.55 8.51 -1.61
CA ASN A 98 -30.62 8.91 -2.54
C ASN A 98 -31.40 7.71 -3.09
#